data_AF-A0A2E6XY42-F1
#
_entry.id   AF-A0A2E6XY42-F1
#
_cell.length_a   1.000
_cell.length_b   1.000
_cell.length_c   1.000
_cell.angle_alpha   90.00
_cell.angle_beta   90.00
_cell.angle_gamma   90.00
#
_symmetry.space_group_name_H-M   'P 1'
#
loop_
_entity.id
_entity.type
_entity.pdbx_description
1 polymer ?
#
loop_
_entity_poly.entity_id
_entity_poly.type
_entity_poly.pdbx_seq_one_letter_code
_entity_poly.pdbx_strand_id
1 'polypeptide(L)'
;MRKFKQDKLWRDKLVDIIEQKCGSKIHWRRLDGTEFDKELRIKLLEEVQEVTCAKDKTELVNELANVYEVIDTLANVNNISKEEIFVMQREKRKERGGFVERKFVEVAEHPIGSFGEKYCLADPKKYPEI
;
A
#
# COMPACT_ATOMS: atom_id res chain seq x y z
N MET A 1 -12.98 24.99 20.14
CA MET A 1 -11.95 24.24 19.38
C MET A 1 -12.16 24.45 17.89
N ARG A 2 -11.08 24.59 17.10
CA ARG A 2 -11.17 24.54 15.62
C ARG A 2 -11.41 23.09 15.18
N LYS A 3 -12.08 22.89 14.05
CA LYS A 3 -12.36 21.56 13.48
C LYS A 3 -11.68 21.41 12.13
N PHE A 4 -11.05 20.26 11.89
CA PHE A 4 -10.36 19.94 10.65
C PHE A 4 -10.90 18.61 10.13
N LYS A 5 -11.11 18.54 8.81
CA LYS A 5 -11.49 17.31 8.13
C LYS A 5 -10.31 16.34 8.10
N GLN A 6 -10.55 15.06 8.40
CA GLN A 6 -9.51 14.03 8.44
C GLN A 6 -9.69 12.96 7.37
N ASP A 7 -10.93 12.46 7.15
CA ASP A 7 -11.31 11.45 6.14
C ASP A 7 -10.27 10.34 5.94
N LYS A 8 -9.84 9.72 7.04
CA LYS A 8 -8.87 8.64 7.00
C LYS A 8 -9.06 7.65 8.14
N LEU A 9 -8.58 6.43 7.94
CA LEU A 9 -8.60 5.39 8.95
C LEU A 9 -7.54 5.67 10.02
N TRP A 10 -7.94 5.62 11.29
CA TRP A 10 -7.03 5.70 12.43
C TRP A 10 -6.95 4.32 13.10
N ARG A 11 -5.81 4.01 13.71
CA ARG A 11 -5.72 2.84 14.61
C ARG A 11 -6.70 3.04 15.77
N ASP A 12 -7.35 1.97 16.18
CA ASP A 12 -8.39 1.96 17.21
C ASP A 12 -8.00 2.73 18.48
N LYS A 13 -6.82 2.41 19.05
CA LYS A 13 -6.30 3.04 20.27
C LYS A 13 -5.83 4.47 20.07
N LEU A 14 -5.58 4.91 18.84
CA LEU A 14 -5.08 6.26 18.58
C LEU A 14 -6.12 7.32 18.95
N VAL A 15 -7.41 7.01 18.75
CA VAL A 15 -8.51 7.88 19.17
C VAL A 15 -8.42 8.17 20.66
N ASP A 16 -8.43 7.11 21.49
CA ASP A 16 -8.37 7.24 22.95
C ASP A 16 -7.09 7.95 23.42
N ILE A 17 -5.94 7.58 22.83
CA ILE A 17 -4.64 8.18 23.18
C ILE A 17 -4.65 9.70 22.94
N ILE A 18 -5.20 10.15 21.80
CA ILE A 18 -5.22 11.57 21.44
C ILE A 18 -6.24 12.34 22.27
N GLU A 19 -7.42 11.76 22.54
CA GLU A 19 -8.40 12.40 23.42
C GLU A 19 -7.85 12.56 24.86
N GLN A 20 -7.22 11.52 25.40
CA GLN A 20 -6.67 11.52 26.76
C GLN A 20 -5.44 12.41 26.91
N LYS A 21 -4.47 12.33 25.99
CA LYS A 21 -3.19 13.05 26.12
C LYS A 21 -3.25 14.50 25.65
N CYS A 22 -4.08 14.79 24.64
CA CYS A 22 -4.11 16.10 24.01
C CYS A 22 -5.39 16.89 24.30
N GLY A 23 -6.39 16.29 24.98
CA GLY A 23 -7.69 16.91 25.22
C GLY A 23 -8.48 17.19 23.93
N SER A 24 -8.12 16.52 22.84
CA SER A 24 -8.83 16.63 21.56
C SER A 24 -10.18 15.92 21.65
N LYS A 25 -11.14 16.34 20.81
CA LYS A 25 -12.40 15.63 20.62
C LYS A 25 -12.42 15.04 19.22
N ILE A 26 -12.43 13.71 19.12
CA ILE A 26 -12.35 12.98 17.86
C ILE A 26 -13.73 12.43 17.51
N HIS A 27 -14.21 12.78 16.31
CA HIS A 27 -15.49 12.31 15.81
C HIS A 27 -15.25 11.14 14.85
N TRP A 28 -15.69 9.94 15.23
CA TRP A 28 -15.53 8.73 14.43
C TRP A 28 -16.85 7.97 14.32
N ARG A 29 -16.94 7.08 13.32
CA ARG A 29 -18.03 6.11 13.16
C ARG A 29 -17.42 4.75 12.82
N ARG A 30 -18.15 3.68 13.10
CA ARG A 30 -17.77 2.34 12.64
C ARG A 30 -18.12 2.21 11.15
N LEU A 31 -17.19 1.65 10.38
CA LEU A 31 -17.40 1.29 8.97
C LEU A 31 -18.01 -0.10 8.89
N ASP A 32 -18.84 -0.35 7.87
CA ASP A 32 -19.20 -1.72 7.51
C ASP A 32 -18.04 -2.44 6.78
N GLY A 33 -18.20 -3.73 6.45
CA GLY A 33 -17.12 -4.51 5.82
C GLY A 33 -16.70 -3.99 4.43
N THR A 34 -17.64 -3.47 3.64
CA THR A 34 -17.36 -2.96 2.29
C THR A 34 -16.67 -1.60 2.36
N GLU A 35 -17.16 -0.73 3.23
CA GLU A 35 -16.52 0.55 3.52
C GLU A 35 -15.12 0.34 4.09
N PHE A 36 -14.95 -0.63 4.99
CA PHE A 36 -13.66 -0.90 5.64
C PHE A 36 -12.61 -1.44 4.66
N ASP A 37 -12.95 -2.41 3.79
CA ASP A 37 -12.01 -2.90 2.76
C ASP A 37 -11.57 -1.75 1.84
N LYS A 38 -12.52 -0.90 1.43
CA LYS A 38 -12.22 0.28 0.61
C LYS A 38 -11.28 1.25 1.33
N GLU A 39 -11.58 1.62 2.57
CA GLU A 39 -10.75 2.56 3.34
C GLU A 39 -9.37 1.98 3.69
N LEU A 40 -9.24 0.67 3.89
CA LEU A 40 -7.93 0.01 4.05
C LEU A 40 -7.06 0.11 2.79
N ARG A 41 -7.65 0.00 1.59
CA ARG A 41 -6.90 0.20 0.32
C ARG A 41 -6.42 1.64 0.16
N ILE A 42 -7.24 2.61 0.56
CA ILE A 42 -6.84 4.03 0.60
C ILE A 42 -5.74 4.23 1.63
N LYS A 43 -5.89 3.63 2.82
CA LYS A 43 -4.89 3.67 3.89
C LYS A 43 -3.55 3.08 3.42
N LEU A 44 -3.55 1.99 2.66
CA LEU A 44 -2.32 1.41 2.10
C LEU A 44 -1.58 2.41 1.20
N LEU A 45 -2.31 3.19 0.40
CA LEU A 45 -1.71 4.24 -0.43
C LEU A 45 -1.12 5.37 0.42
N GLU A 46 -1.82 5.80 1.49
CA GLU A 46 -1.31 6.79 2.46
C GLU A 46 0.03 6.32 3.06
N GLU A 47 0.07 5.11 3.64
CA GLU A 47 1.29 4.60 4.31
C GLU A 47 2.45 4.39 3.32
N VAL A 48 2.17 3.93 2.09
CA VAL A 48 3.21 3.81 1.05
C VAL A 48 3.75 5.19 0.65
N GLN A 49 2.91 6.23 0.59
CA GLN A 49 3.39 7.60 0.36
C GLN A 49 4.27 8.08 1.52
N GLU A 50 3.93 7.76 2.77
CA GLU A 50 4.77 8.08 3.92
C GLU A 50 6.12 7.35 3.87
N VAL A 51 6.16 6.08 3.44
CA VAL A 51 7.42 5.35 3.15
C VAL A 51 8.29 6.10 2.14
N THR A 52 7.71 6.70 1.09
CA THR A 52 8.48 7.47 0.09
C THR A 52 8.99 8.81 0.61
N CYS A 53 8.36 9.35 1.66
CA CYS A 53 8.70 10.63 2.27
C CYS A 53 9.65 10.51 3.48
N ALA A 54 9.89 9.29 3.97
CA ALA A 54 10.76 9.02 5.12
C ALA A 54 12.19 9.53 4.88
N LYS A 55 12.71 10.31 5.82
CA LYS A 55 14.00 11.02 5.70
C LYS A 55 15.16 10.26 6.30
N ASP A 56 14.87 9.36 7.23
CA ASP A 56 15.87 8.55 7.91
C ASP A 56 15.39 7.11 8.14
N LYS A 57 16.31 6.29 8.65
CA LYS A 57 16.05 4.87 8.91
C LYS A 57 14.93 4.65 9.92
N THR A 58 14.80 5.51 10.94
CA THR A 58 13.81 5.36 12.00
C THR A 58 12.41 5.65 11.44
N GLU A 59 12.26 6.76 10.72
CA GLU A 59 11.03 7.07 9.99
C GLU A 59 10.68 5.94 9.02
N LEU A 60 11.65 5.47 8.22
CA LEU A 60 11.41 4.41 7.24
C LEU A 60 10.94 3.10 7.90
N VAL A 61 11.53 2.70 9.03
CA VAL A 61 11.11 1.50 9.76
C VAL A 61 9.68 1.66 10.29
N ASN A 62 9.31 2.83 10.81
CA ASN A 62 7.96 3.11 11.28
C ASN A 62 6.93 3.00 10.15
N GLU A 63 7.20 3.62 9.00
CA GLU A 63 6.23 3.59 7.89
C GLU A 63 6.15 2.23 7.20
N LEU A 64 7.26 1.50 7.12
CA LEU A 64 7.23 0.10 6.69
C LEU A 64 6.38 -0.75 7.65
N ALA A 65 6.48 -0.53 8.97
CA ALA A 65 5.65 -1.24 9.94
C ALA A 65 4.15 -0.90 9.78
N ASN A 66 3.83 0.35 9.46
CA ASN A 66 2.46 0.73 9.14
C ASN A 66 1.94 0.04 7.87
N VAL A 67 2.75 0.00 6.81
CA VAL A 67 2.41 -0.74 5.58
C VAL A 67 2.15 -2.22 5.88
N TYR A 68 2.98 -2.86 6.71
CA TYR A 68 2.78 -4.25 7.11
C TYR A 68 1.48 -4.47 7.88
N GLU A 69 1.11 -3.56 8.80
CA GLU A 69 -0.17 -3.64 9.52
C GLU A 69 -1.36 -3.59 8.55
N VAL A 70 -1.33 -2.67 7.59
CA VAL A 70 -2.43 -2.51 6.63
C VAL A 70 -2.52 -3.73 5.71
N ILE A 71 -1.38 -4.27 5.26
CA ILE A 71 -1.35 -5.52 4.47
C ILE A 71 -1.91 -6.69 5.27
N ASP A 72 -1.50 -6.87 6.54
CA ASP A 72 -2.00 -7.93 7.40
C ASP A 72 -3.52 -7.81 7.59
N THR A 73 -4.00 -6.60 7.87
CA THR A 73 -5.43 -6.34 8.05
C THR A 73 -6.22 -6.59 6.75
N LEU A 74 -5.71 -6.14 5.60
CA LEU A 74 -6.31 -6.41 4.28
C LEU A 74 -6.37 -7.91 3.98
N ALA A 75 -5.32 -8.65 4.31
CA ALA A 75 -5.29 -10.10 4.14
C ALA A 75 -6.38 -10.75 4.99
N ASN A 76 -6.47 -10.40 6.27
CA ASN A 76 -7.44 -10.94 7.20
C ASN A 76 -8.90 -10.68 6.77
N VAL A 77 -9.24 -9.45 6.35
CA VAL A 77 -10.62 -9.13 5.90
C VAL A 77 -10.99 -9.82 4.58
N ASN A 78 -10.00 -10.22 3.79
CA ASN A 78 -10.19 -10.97 2.54
C ASN A 78 -9.99 -12.50 2.72
N ASN A 79 -9.86 -12.99 3.97
CA ASN A 79 -9.62 -14.40 4.30
C ASN A 79 -8.35 -14.99 3.65
N ILE A 80 -7.30 -14.18 3.56
CA ILE A 80 -5.99 -14.58 3.03
C ILE A 80 -5.04 -14.76 4.21
N SER A 81 -4.41 -15.93 4.31
CA SER A 81 -3.38 -16.18 5.31
C SER A 81 -2.03 -15.57 4.94
N LYS A 82 -1.20 -15.29 5.96
CA LYS A 82 0.20 -14.86 5.74
C LYS A 82 0.97 -15.91 4.96
N GLU A 83 0.71 -17.18 5.21
CA GLU A 83 1.33 -18.31 4.55
C GLU A 83 1.05 -18.31 3.04
N GLU A 84 -0.19 -18.07 2.62
CA GLU A 84 -0.55 -17.95 1.19
C GLU A 84 0.24 -16.82 0.51
N ILE A 85 0.34 -15.66 1.15
CA ILE A 85 1.12 -14.53 0.64
C ILE A 85 2.60 -14.91 0.50
N PHE A 86 3.18 -15.58 1.51
CA PHE A 86 4.58 -15.95 1.49
C PHE A 86 4.89 -17.09 0.51
N VAL A 87 3.98 -18.05 0.31
CA VAL A 87 4.08 -19.07 -0.75
C VAL A 87 4.16 -18.37 -2.10
N MET A 88 3.18 -17.52 -2.41
CA MET A 88 3.13 -16.77 -3.67
C MET A 88 4.37 -15.87 -3.86
N GLN A 89 4.86 -15.23 -2.80
CA GLN A 89 6.07 -14.43 -2.85
C GLN A 89 7.31 -15.27 -3.18
N ARG A 90 7.46 -16.46 -2.58
CA ARG A 90 8.59 -17.37 -2.85
C ARG A 90 8.53 -17.92 -4.27
N GLU A 91 7.35 -18.30 -4.76
CA GLU A 91 7.13 -18.76 -6.13
C GLU A 91 7.53 -17.68 -7.14
N LYS A 92 7.03 -16.44 -6.97
CA LYS A 92 7.43 -15.30 -7.80
C LYS A 92 8.94 -15.05 -7.75
N ARG A 93 9.56 -15.15 -6.57
CA ARG A 93 11.01 -14.98 -6.40
C ARG A 93 11.80 -16.07 -7.12
N LYS A 94 11.29 -17.32 -7.13
CA LYS A 94 11.90 -18.44 -7.84
C LYS A 94 11.77 -18.30 -9.36
N GLU A 95 10.59 -17.92 -9.85
CA GLU A 95 10.30 -17.81 -11.28
C GLU A 95 10.90 -16.56 -11.92
N ARG A 96 10.87 -15.42 -11.22
CA ARG A 96 11.16 -14.08 -11.78
C ARG A 96 12.37 -13.41 -11.14
N GLY A 97 12.96 -14.03 -10.11
CA GLY A 97 14.00 -13.42 -9.29
C GLY A 97 13.46 -12.42 -8.28
N GLY A 98 14.38 -11.79 -7.54
CA GLY A 98 14.10 -10.63 -6.71
C GLY A 98 14.80 -9.39 -7.25
N PHE A 99 14.89 -8.35 -6.44
CA PHE A 99 15.57 -7.09 -6.81
C PHE A 99 17.09 -7.11 -6.57
N VAL A 100 17.69 -8.30 -6.47
CA VAL A 100 19.13 -8.48 -6.12
C VAL A 100 20.04 -7.83 -7.17
N GLU A 101 19.70 -8.02 -8.45
CA GLU A 101 20.47 -7.50 -9.58
C GLU A 101 20.27 -6.00 -9.83
N ARG A 102 19.34 -5.35 -9.13
CA ARG A 102 19.05 -3.90 -9.24
C ARG A 102 18.80 -3.42 -10.68
N LYS A 103 18.22 -4.28 -11.52
CA LYS A 103 17.91 -3.95 -12.92
C LYS A 103 16.80 -2.91 -12.97
N PHE A 104 17.10 -1.74 -13.53
CA PHE A 104 16.14 -0.73 -13.91
C PHE A 104 15.94 -0.82 -15.43
N VAL A 105 14.68 -0.93 -15.88
CA VAL A 105 14.35 -1.05 -17.31
C VAL A 105 13.96 0.33 -17.81
N GLU A 106 14.81 0.94 -18.63
CA GLU A 106 14.55 2.26 -19.23
C GLU A 106 13.65 2.14 -20.47
N VAL A 107 13.90 1.14 -21.32
CA VAL A 107 13.18 0.91 -22.57
C VAL A 107 12.98 -0.60 -22.76
N ALA A 108 11.85 -0.99 -23.35
CA ALA A 108 11.60 -2.36 -23.77
C ALA A 108 11.10 -2.37 -25.22
N GLU A 109 11.84 -3.04 -26.10
CA GLU A 109 11.40 -3.29 -27.48
C GLU A 109 10.58 -4.58 -27.52
N HIS A 110 9.44 -4.54 -28.22
CA HIS A 110 8.54 -5.67 -28.32
C HIS A 110 8.29 -6.02 -29.79
N PRO A 111 8.37 -7.31 -30.17
CA PRO A 111 8.00 -7.72 -31.52
C PRO A 111 6.56 -7.32 -31.85
N ILE A 112 6.33 -6.94 -33.11
CA ILE A 112 4.99 -6.59 -33.59
C ILE A 112 4.05 -7.79 -33.44
N GLY A 113 2.86 -7.54 -32.89
CA GLY A 113 1.84 -8.53 -32.58
C GLY A 113 2.06 -9.29 -31.27
N SER A 114 3.18 -9.08 -30.58
CA SER A 114 3.50 -9.77 -29.33
C SER A 114 2.61 -9.34 -28.16
N PHE A 115 2.66 -10.12 -27.08
CA PHE A 115 2.00 -9.74 -25.84
C PHE A 115 2.55 -8.42 -25.29
N GLY A 116 3.87 -8.21 -25.33
CA GLY A 116 4.50 -7.00 -24.79
C GLY A 116 4.02 -5.73 -25.48
N GLU A 117 3.97 -5.75 -26.82
CA GLU A 117 3.46 -4.62 -27.61
C GLU A 117 2.00 -4.32 -27.24
N LYS A 118 1.13 -5.33 -27.28
CA LYS A 118 -0.30 -5.17 -26.96
C LYS A 118 -0.52 -4.69 -25.52
N TYR A 119 0.30 -5.16 -24.59
CA TYR A 119 0.22 -4.77 -23.18
C TYR A 119 0.60 -3.31 -22.98
N CYS A 120 1.68 -2.83 -23.61
CA CYS A 120 2.08 -1.42 -23.54
C CYS A 120 1.04 -0.51 -24.23
N LEU A 121 0.54 -0.90 -25.41
CA LEU A 121 -0.48 -0.14 -26.14
C LEU A 121 -1.83 -0.02 -25.42
N ALA A 122 -2.12 -0.90 -24.45
CA ALA A 122 -3.35 -0.83 -23.66
C ALA A 122 -3.35 0.35 -22.67
N ASP A 123 -2.18 0.89 -22.30
CA ASP A 123 -2.05 2.09 -21.45
C ASP A 123 -0.90 2.99 -21.93
N PRO A 124 -1.10 3.76 -23.03
CA PRO A 124 -0.06 4.60 -23.61
C PRO A 124 0.40 5.74 -22.69
N LYS A 125 -0.40 6.11 -21.69
CA LYS A 125 0.00 7.11 -20.69
C LYS A 125 1.06 6.55 -19.75
N LYS A 126 0.94 5.26 -19.40
CA LYS A 126 1.91 4.55 -18.56
C LYS A 126 3.11 4.06 -19.35
N TYR A 127 2.90 3.65 -20.61
CA TYR A 127 3.92 3.12 -21.51
C TYR A 127 3.94 3.92 -22.81
N PRO A 128 4.45 5.17 -22.79
CA PRO A 128 4.54 5.98 -23.99
C PRO A 128 5.53 5.38 -24.99
N GLU A 129 5.16 5.38 -26.26
CA GLU A 129 6.07 5.07 -27.36
C GLU A 129 7.07 6.21 -27.54
N ILE A 130 8.34 5.88 -27.84
CA ILE A 130 9.46 6.83 -27.96
C ILE A 130 10.11 6.77 -29.34
#